data_AF-A0A7G9SNG8-F1
#
_entry.id   AF-A0A7G9SNG8-F1
#
_cell.length_a   1.000
_cell.length_b   1.000
_cell.length_c   1.000
_cell.angle_alpha   90.00
_cell.angle_beta   90.00
_cell.angle_gamma   90.00
#
_symmetry.space_group_name_H-M   'P 1'
#
loop_
_entity.id
_entity.type
_entity.pdbx_description
1 polymer ?
#
loop_
_entity_poly.entity_id
_entity_poly.type
_entity_poly.pdbx_seq_one_letter_code
_entity_poly.pdbx_strand_id
1 'polypeptide(L)'
;MKLLVAASLLASCLSAHAGQDLQPINAEHAKVIQLTRALEERPLDPTARDARAWLLQWAEATPDVTILVCDILGPLPGTNVPNGPELLVQSMFGNAAFQLQHPESKGDPQKTQMAGVVSLLAAYRTYVKTDPGASIPHFDAWLAELAAGTLQTKLAPTITEKCSG
;
A
#
# COMPACT_ATOMS: atom_id res chain seq x y z
N MET A 1 11.23 -62.36 40.61
CA MET A 1 9.98 -61.97 39.95
C MET A 1 9.85 -60.44 40.06
N LYS A 2 10.07 -59.76 38.93
CA LYS A 2 9.79 -58.37 38.51
C LYS A 2 9.89 -57.20 39.53
N LEU A 3 10.90 -56.35 39.30
CA LEU A 3 10.96 -54.94 39.73
C LEU A 3 9.84 -54.11 39.08
N LEU A 4 9.31 -53.12 39.80
CA LEU A 4 8.51 -52.03 39.25
C LEU A 4 9.11 -50.69 39.68
N VAL A 5 9.78 -50.03 38.72
CA VAL A 5 10.19 -48.63 38.75
C VAL A 5 9.04 -47.83 38.14
N ALA A 6 8.43 -46.91 38.90
CA ALA A 6 7.47 -45.96 38.37
C ALA A 6 8.19 -44.62 38.16
N ALA A 7 8.59 -44.35 36.91
CA ALA A 7 9.17 -43.08 36.50
C ALA A 7 8.06 -42.07 36.17
N SER A 8 8.10 -40.92 36.84
CA SER A 8 7.27 -39.76 36.60
C SER A 8 7.60 -39.11 35.26
N LEU A 9 6.58 -38.77 34.46
CA LEU A 9 6.72 -37.95 33.25
C LEU A 9 5.86 -36.69 33.38
N LEU A 10 6.55 -35.57 33.64
CA LEU A 10 6.05 -34.20 33.49
C LEU A 10 5.87 -33.90 31.99
N ALA A 11 4.64 -33.76 31.52
CA ALA A 11 4.34 -33.26 30.19
C ALA A 11 4.29 -31.72 30.22
N SER A 12 5.44 -31.08 29.98
CA SER A 12 5.58 -29.63 29.86
C SER A 12 5.03 -29.12 28.52
N CYS A 13 4.33 -27.99 28.59
CA CYS A 13 3.66 -27.28 27.51
C CYS A 13 4.57 -26.99 26.30
N LEU A 14 4.16 -27.45 25.12
CA LEU A 14 4.61 -26.90 23.84
C LEU A 14 3.52 -25.99 23.30
N SER A 15 3.54 -24.73 23.73
CA SER A 15 2.88 -23.66 22.99
C SER A 15 3.67 -23.45 21.70
N ALA A 16 3.24 -24.10 20.63
CA ALA A 16 3.67 -23.77 19.28
C ALA A 16 3.23 -22.33 18.98
N HIS A 17 4.12 -21.37 19.22
CA HIS A 17 4.00 -20.06 18.60
C HIS A 17 4.28 -20.29 17.13
N ALA A 18 3.23 -20.42 16.33
CA ALA A 18 3.32 -20.28 14.89
C ALA A 18 3.88 -18.88 14.63
N GLY A 19 5.20 -18.79 14.45
CA GLY A 19 5.82 -17.61 13.85
C GLY A 19 5.16 -17.43 12.50
N GLN A 20 4.57 -16.26 12.27
CA GLN A 20 4.09 -15.89 10.96
C GLN A 20 5.29 -15.92 10.02
N ASP A 21 5.38 -16.92 9.15
CA ASP A 21 6.40 -16.98 8.11
C ASP A 21 6.28 -15.70 7.26
N LEU A 22 7.25 -14.80 7.42
CA LEU A 22 7.44 -13.70 6.48
C LEU A 22 7.80 -14.34 5.13
N GLN A 23 6.82 -14.41 4.22
CA GLN A 23 7.10 -14.91 2.88
C GLN A 23 8.17 -14.02 2.23
N PRO A 24 9.24 -14.60 1.66
CA PRO A 24 10.25 -13.83 0.94
C PRO A 24 9.63 -13.07 -0.23
N ILE A 25 10.05 -11.82 -0.45
CA ILE A 25 9.70 -11.07 -1.66
C ILE A 25 10.17 -11.89 -2.87
N ASN A 26 9.21 -12.37 -3.65
CA ASN A 26 9.51 -13.08 -4.89
C ASN A 26 9.78 -12.08 -6.03
N ALA A 27 10.17 -12.58 -7.20
CA ALA A 27 10.51 -11.73 -8.34
C ALA A 27 9.33 -10.86 -8.82
N GLU A 28 8.10 -11.37 -8.73
CA GLU A 28 6.90 -10.60 -9.09
C GLU A 28 6.62 -9.49 -8.08
N HIS A 29 6.74 -9.78 -6.79
CA HIS A 29 6.61 -8.77 -5.72
C HIS A 29 7.65 -7.65 -5.87
N ALA A 30 8.90 -8.03 -6.16
CA ALA A 30 9.95 -7.07 -6.45
C ALA A 30 9.62 -6.19 -7.66
N LYS A 31 9.04 -6.78 -8.72
CA LYS A 31 8.60 -6.04 -9.91
C LYS A 31 7.47 -5.05 -9.60
N VAL A 32 6.49 -5.44 -8.77
CA VAL A 32 5.43 -4.52 -8.32
C VAL A 32 6.05 -3.32 -7.61
N ILE A 33 6.89 -3.58 -6.61
CA ILE A 33 7.58 -2.55 -5.83
C ILE A 33 8.38 -1.61 -6.74
N GLN A 34 9.13 -2.16 -7.69
CA GLN A 34 9.95 -1.39 -8.62
C GLN A 34 9.11 -0.52 -9.55
N LEU A 35 8.06 -1.08 -10.16
CA LEU A 35 7.20 -0.34 -11.09
C LEU A 35 6.41 0.75 -10.38
N THR A 36 5.90 0.48 -9.17
CA THR A 36 5.23 1.50 -8.35
C THR A 36 6.16 2.70 -8.11
N ARG A 37 7.42 2.46 -7.71
CA ARG A 37 8.43 3.51 -7.50
C ARG A 37 8.81 4.24 -8.79
N ALA A 38 8.96 3.51 -9.90
CA ALA A 38 9.22 4.14 -11.20
C ALA A 38 8.10 5.11 -11.59
N LEU A 39 6.84 4.78 -11.30
CA LEU A 39 5.69 5.64 -11.57
C LEU A 39 5.55 6.82 -10.58
N GLU A 40 6.01 6.67 -9.33
CA GLU A 40 6.12 7.78 -8.37
C GLU A 40 7.13 8.83 -8.85
N GLU A 41 8.28 8.37 -9.35
CA GLU A 41 9.39 9.23 -9.76
C GLU A 41 9.25 9.80 -11.18
N ARG A 42 8.71 9.00 -12.10
CA ARG A 42 8.63 9.30 -13.54
C ARG A 42 7.30 8.84 -14.13
N PRO A 43 6.16 9.41 -13.71
CA PRO A 43 4.84 9.00 -14.17
C PRO A 43 4.57 9.28 -15.67
N LEU A 44 5.42 10.08 -16.31
CA LEU A 44 5.35 10.46 -17.72
C LEU A 44 6.43 9.77 -18.58
N ASP A 45 7.19 8.82 -18.01
CA ASP A 45 8.17 8.05 -18.77
C ASP A 45 7.50 7.33 -19.96
N PRO A 46 8.17 7.17 -21.12
CA PRO A 46 7.61 6.43 -22.25
C PRO A 46 7.10 5.02 -21.89
N THR A 47 7.66 4.37 -20.85
CA THR A 47 7.21 3.05 -20.39
C THR A 47 6.11 3.11 -19.33
N ALA A 48 5.68 4.29 -18.89
CA ALA A 48 4.73 4.44 -17.77
C ALA A 48 3.37 3.79 -18.06
N ARG A 49 2.90 3.90 -19.31
CA ARG A 49 1.65 3.24 -19.74
C ARG A 49 1.72 1.71 -19.56
N ASP A 50 2.80 1.10 -20.03
CA ASP A 50 2.98 -0.36 -19.94
C ASP A 50 3.17 -0.81 -18.49
N ALA A 51 3.87 -0.01 -17.68
CA ALA A 51 4.00 -0.26 -16.25
C ALA A 51 2.63 -0.26 -15.53
N ARG A 52 1.77 0.74 -15.80
CA ARG A 52 0.41 0.80 -15.24
C ARG A 52 -0.44 -0.39 -15.71
N ALA A 53 -0.38 -0.73 -16.99
CA ALA A 53 -1.13 -1.85 -17.54
C ALA A 53 -0.73 -3.17 -16.89
N TRP A 54 0.58 -3.42 -16.73
CA TRP A 54 1.08 -4.61 -16.05
C TRP A 54 0.66 -4.64 -14.57
N LEU A 55 0.77 -3.53 -13.86
CA LEU A 55 0.37 -3.43 -12.44
C LEU A 55 -1.13 -3.65 -12.25
N LEU A 56 -1.98 -3.14 -13.14
CA LEU A 56 -3.42 -3.39 -13.10
C LEU A 56 -3.74 -4.88 -13.30
N GLN A 57 -3.14 -5.51 -14.32
CA GLN A 57 -3.32 -6.94 -14.57
C GLN A 57 -2.86 -7.79 -13.38
N TRP A 58 -1.73 -7.43 -12.77
CA TRP A 58 -1.26 -8.11 -11.57
C TRP A 58 -2.23 -7.90 -10.38
N ALA A 59 -2.70 -6.66 -10.17
CA ALA A 59 -3.61 -6.32 -9.08
C ALA A 59 -4.97 -7.04 -9.18
N GLU A 60 -5.45 -7.31 -10.40
CA GLU A 60 -6.66 -8.08 -10.65
C GLU A 60 -6.50 -9.58 -10.36
N ALA A 61 -5.29 -10.13 -10.53
CA ALA A 61 -5.03 -11.56 -10.47
C ALA A 61 -4.44 -12.04 -9.13
N THR A 62 -3.80 -11.14 -8.38
CA THR A 62 -3.02 -11.52 -7.21
C THR A 62 -3.89 -11.91 -6.00
N PRO A 63 -3.59 -13.03 -5.32
CA PRO A 63 -4.16 -13.34 -4.00
C PRO A 63 -3.29 -12.78 -2.86
N ASP A 64 -2.13 -12.20 -3.15
CA ASP A 64 -1.10 -11.93 -2.15
C ASP A 64 -1.36 -10.67 -1.31
N VAL A 65 -2.17 -9.75 -1.83
CA VAL A 65 -2.53 -8.48 -1.21
C VAL A 65 -4.00 -8.16 -1.45
N THR A 66 -4.59 -7.34 -0.58
CA THR A 66 -5.93 -6.79 -0.81
C THR A 66 -5.80 -5.37 -1.30
N ILE A 67 -6.24 -5.08 -2.54
CA ILE A 67 -6.31 -3.70 -3.02
C ILE A 67 -7.46 -3.00 -2.30
N LEU A 68 -7.12 -2.13 -1.35
CA LEU A 68 -8.10 -1.37 -0.59
C LEU A 68 -8.36 -0.03 -1.28
N VAL A 69 -9.63 0.23 -1.61
CA VAL A 69 -10.09 1.49 -2.19
C VAL A 69 -11.20 2.03 -1.30
N CYS A 70 -10.96 3.18 -0.71
CA CYS A 70 -11.94 3.87 0.13
C CYS A 70 -12.14 5.30 -0.38
N ASP A 71 -13.29 5.87 -0.10
CA ASP A 71 -13.63 7.25 -0.47
C ASP A 71 -12.94 8.26 0.46
N ILE A 72 -11.61 8.38 0.33
CA ILE A 72 -10.77 9.27 1.15
C ILE A 72 -9.99 10.28 0.31
N LEU A 73 -9.88 10.07 -1.01
CA LEU A 73 -8.99 10.81 -1.91
C LEU A 73 -9.59 12.12 -2.42
N GLY A 74 -10.67 12.61 -1.79
CA GLY A 74 -11.31 13.88 -2.10
C GLY A 74 -11.81 13.95 -3.55
N PRO A 75 -11.13 14.68 -4.45
CA PRO A 75 -11.58 14.88 -5.82
C PRO A 75 -11.61 13.62 -6.71
N LEU A 76 -10.93 12.53 -6.34
CA LEU A 76 -10.92 11.29 -7.13
C LEU A 76 -12.09 10.38 -6.74
N PRO A 77 -12.78 9.72 -7.71
CA PRO A 77 -12.44 9.52 -9.12
C PRO A 77 -13.07 10.54 -10.10
N GLY A 78 -13.22 11.81 -9.71
CA GLY A 78 -13.84 12.84 -10.55
C GLY A 78 -13.24 12.96 -11.95
N THR A 79 -14.08 13.22 -12.95
CA THR A 79 -13.72 13.16 -14.38
C THR A 79 -12.95 14.37 -14.92
N ASN A 80 -12.96 15.49 -14.19
CA ASN A 80 -12.28 16.74 -14.58
C ASN A 80 -11.05 17.02 -13.72
N VAL A 81 -10.42 15.96 -13.18
CA VAL A 81 -9.22 16.06 -12.36
C VAL A 81 -7.99 15.78 -13.24
N PRO A 82 -7.01 16.71 -13.33
CA PRO A 82 -5.78 16.48 -14.08
C PRO A 82 -5.09 15.18 -13.66
N ASN A 83 -4.82 14.28 -14.61
CA ASN A 83 -4.21 12.96 -14.37
C ASN A 83 -4.99 12.10 -13.35
N GLY A 84 -6.30 12.34 -13.19
CA GLY A 84 -7.13 11.72 -12.15
C GLY A 84 -7.09 10.19 -12.15
N PRO A 85 -7.33 9.51 -13.30
CA PRO A 85 -7.24 8.06 -13.39
C PRO A 85 -5.86 7.53 -12.99
N GLU A 86 -4.78 8.18 -13.43
CA GLU A 86 -3.41 7.79 -13.13
C GLU A 86 -3.09 7.95 -11.64
N LEU A 87 -3.53 9.03 -11.00
CA LEU A 87 -3.35 9.26 -9.57
C LEU A 87 -4.14 8.26 -8.72
N LEU A 88 -5.36 7.92 -9.13
CA LEU A 88 -6.18 6.92 -8.45
C LEU A 88 -5.50 5.56 -8.46
N VAL A 89 -5.12 5.06 -9.63
CA VAL A 89 -4.44 3.75 -9.72
C VAL A 89 -3.07 3.78 -9.05
N GLN A 90 -2.39 4.93 -9.03
CA GLN A 90 -1.15 5.07 -8.27
C GLN A 90 -1.35 4.83 -6.77
N SER A 91 -2.44 5.32 -6.18
CA SER A 91 -2.74 5.00 -4.77
C SER A 91 -2.95 3.50 -4.53
N MET A 92 -3.57 2.80 -5.49
CA MET A 92 -3.79 1.35 -5.43
C MET A 92 -2.46 0.60 -5.51
N PHE A 93 -1.54 1.05 -6.36
CA PHE A 93 -0.20 0.46 -6.47
C PHE A 93 0.64 0.71 -5.22
N GLY A 94 0.58 1.93 -4.65
CA GLY A 94 1.25 2.26 -3.40
C GLY A 94 0.80 1.38 -2.23
N ASN A 95 -0.51 1.21 -2.11
CA ASN A 95 -1.15 0.29 -1.19
C ASN A 95 -0.62 -1.15 -1.33
N ALA A 96 -0.67 -1.71 -2.54
CA ALA A 96 -0.20 -3.07 -2.81
C ALA A 96 1.28 -3.24 -2.48
N ALA A 97 2.11 -2.33 -2.97
CA ALA A 97 3.54 -2.41 -2.78
C ALA A 97 3.94 -2.25 -1.31
N PHE A 98 3.17 -1.49 -0.51
CA PHE A 98 3.35 -1.43 0.94
C PHE A 98 3.10 -2.78 1.61
N GLN A 99 1.99 -3.44 1.30
CA GLN A 99 1.66 -4.76 1.88
C GLN A 99 2.71 -5.83 1.54
N LEU A 100 3.34 -5.76 0.36
CA LEU A 100 4.42 -6.66 -0.03
C LEU A 100 5.72 -6.40 0.76
N GLN A 101 6.01 -5.15 1.09
CA GLN A 101 7.19 -4.77 1.88
C GLN A 101 6.97 -4.95 3.38
N HIS A 102 5.72 -4.93 3.83
CA HIS A 102 5.30 -5.01 5.22
C HIS A 102 4.21 -6.08 5.42
N PRO A 103 4.53 -7.38 5.25
CA PRO A 103 3.54 -8.46 5.36
C PRO A 103 2.83 -8.48 6.72
N GLU A 104 3.49 -8.03 7.79
CA GLU A 104 2.93 -7.91 9.14
C GLU A 104 1.84 -6.83 9.26
N SER A 105 1.78 -5.91 8.30
CA SER A 105 0.77 -4.84 8.25
C SER A 105 -0.38 -5.17 7.29
N LYS A 106 -0.43 -6.39 6.72
CA LYS A 106 -1.59 -6.86 5.96
C LYS A 106 -2.83 -6.83 6.85
N GLY A 107 -3.92 -6.28 6.34
CA GLY A 107 -5.16 -6.11 7.10
C GLY A 107 -5.18 -4.90 8.04
N ASP A 108 -4.19 -4.00 7.98
CA ASP A 108 -4.24 -2.68 8.62
C ASP A 108 -4.69 -1.62 7.59
N PRO A 109 -5.98 -1.22 7.57
CA PRO A 109 -6.50 -0.28 6.58
C PRO A 109 -5.84 1.10 6.69
N GLN A 110 -5.45 1.52 7.90
CA GLN A 110 -4.84 2.83 8.12
C GLN A 110 -3.47 2.92 7.46
N LYS A 111 -2.57 1.98 7.77
CA LYS A 111 -1.23 1.96 7.16
C LYS A 111 -1.30 1.78 5.66
N THR A 112 -2.15 0.87 5.22
CA THR A 112 -2.30 0.49 3.81
C THR A 112 -2.82 1.66 2.97
N GLN A 113 -3.85 2.37 3.43
CA GLN A 113 -4.34 3.56 2.74
C GLN A 113 -3.39 4.74 2.82
N MET A 114 -2.73 4.96 3.96
CA MET A 114 -1.75 6.03 4.08
C MET A 114 -0.60 5.82 3.08
N ALA A 115 -0.14 4.59 2.89
CA ALA A 115 0.88 4.28 1.88
C ALA A 115 0.39 4.55 0.45
N GLY A 116 -0.87 4.25 0.14
CA GLY A 116 -1.50 4.64 -1.12
C GLY A 116 -1.52 6.15 -1.33
N VAL A 117 -1.92 6.92 -0.32
CA VAL A 117 -1.92 8.39 -0.36
C VAL A 117 -0.50 8.93 -0.59
N VAL A 118 0.50 8.42 0.11
CA VAL A 118 1.90 8.85 -0.07
C VAL A 118 2.39 8.56 -1.50
N SER A 119 2.07 7.39 -2.06
CA SER A 119 2.45 7.03 -3.43
C SER A 119 1.78 7.93 -4.47
N LEU A 120 0.49 8.21 -4.30
CA LEU A 120 -0.24 9.18 -5.13
C LEU A 120 0.43 10.55 -5.07
N LEU A 121 0.73 11.05 -3.87
CA LEU A 121 1.34 12.38 -3.68
C LEU A 121 2.74 12.47 -4.30
N ALA A 122 3.50 11.36 -4.29
CA ALA A 122 4.81 11.31 -4.94
C ALA A 122 4.69 11.47 -6.47
N ALA A 123 3.76 10.75 -7.11
CA ALA A 123 3.50 10.92 -8.55
C ALA A 123 2.91 12.30 -8.87
N TYR A 124 1.95 12.77 -8.07
CA TYR A 124 1.33 14.10 -8.20
C TYR A 124 2.38 15.22 -8.22
N ARG A 125 3.32 15.20 -7.28
CA ARG A 125 4.42 16.17 -7.23
C ARG A 125 5.22 16.20 -8.55
N THR A 126 5.42 15.06 -9.19
CA THR A 126 6.14 14.98 -10.47
C THR A 126 5.30 15.50 -11.64
N TYR A 127 3.99 15.24 -11.65
CA TYR A 127 3.09 15.86 -12.63
C TYR A 127 3.13 17.39 -12.53
N VAL A 128 2.95 17.96 -11.33
CA VAL A 128 2.97 19.42 -11.12
C VAL A 128 4.30 20.05 -11.50
N LYS A 129 5.42 19.36 -11.21
CA LYS A 129 6.76 19.84 -11.62
C LYS A 129 6.90 19.94 -13.14
N THR A 130 6.25 19.06 -13.88
CA THR A 130 6.33 19.00 -15.34
C THR A 130 5.33 19.95 -16.00
N ASP A 131 4.11 20.01 -15.46
CA ASP A 131 3.04 20.88 -15.90
C ASP A 131 2.38 21.55 -14.68
N PRO A 132 2.64 22.84 -14.43
CA PRO A 132 2.00 23.58 -13.35
C PRO A 132 0.45 23.60 -13.45
N GLY A 133 -0.12 23.40 -14.65
CA GLY A 133 -1.57 23.27 -14.85
C GLY A 133 -2.16 21.98 -14.27
N ALA A 134 -1.33 21.01 -13.90
CA ALA A 134 -1.75 19.79 -13.22
C ALA A 134 -1.98 19.96 -11.71
N SER A 135 -1.78 21.16 -11.15
CA SER A 135 -2.01 21.44 -9.73
C SER A 135 -3.47 21.23 -9.34
N ILE A 136 -3.65 20.55 -8.21
CA ILE A 136 -4.92 20.24 -7.58
C ILE A 136 -4.81 20.76 -6.13
N PRO A 137 -5.53 21.84 -5.77
CA PRO A 137 -5.38 22.48 -4.45
C PRO A 137 -5.53 21.53 -3.25
N HIS A 138 -6.37 20.50 -3.41
CA HIS A 138 -6.54 19.45 -2.40
C HIS A 138 -5.24 18.67 -2.13
N PHE A 139 -4.54 18.25 -3.18
CA PHE A 139 -3.29 17.50 -3.05
C PHE A 139 -2.09 18.42 -2.73
N ASP A 140 -2.13 19.70 -3.10
CA ASP A 140 -1.15 20.69 -2.62
C ASP A 140 -1.21 20.86 -1.10
N ALA A 141 -2.42 20.95 -0.54
CA ALA A 141 -2.61 21.01 0.91
C ALA A 141 -2.07 19.73 1.59
N TRP A 142 -2.36 18.55 1.02
CA TRP A 142 -1.83 17.29 1.55
C TRP A 142 -0.31 17.17 1.44
N LEU A 143 0.32 17.66 0.36
CA LEU A 143 1.78 17.71 0.27
C LEU A 143 2.38 18.58 1.39
N ALA A 144 1.76 19.72 1.70
CA ALA A 144 2.20 20.57 2.81
C ALA A 144 2.05 19.87 4.16
N GLU A 145 0.94 19.17 4.39
CA GLU A 145 0.69 18.40 5.62
C GLU A 145 1.62 17.18 5.74
N LEU A 146 1.97 16.55 4.62
CA LEU A 146 2.94 15.47 4.59
C LEU A 146 4.33 16.00 4.96
N ALA A 147 4.74 17.13 4.40
CA ALA A 147 6.00 17.78 4.74
C ALA A 147 6.06 18.24 6.21
N ALA A 148 4.93 18.63 6.78
CA ALA A 148 4.80 19.00 8.20
C ALA A 148 4.68 17.79 9.15
N GLY A 149 4.55 16.56 8.61
CA GLY A 149 4.36 15.34 9.41
C GLY A 149 2.98 15.21 10.05
N THR A 150 1.98 15.97 9.60
CA THR A 150 0.63 16.01 10.19
C THR A 150 -0.42 15.26 9.38
N LEU A 151 -0.14 14.92 8.12
CA LEU A 151 -1.12 14.30 7.21
C LEU A 151 -1.69 12.98 7.75
N GLN A 152 -0.84 12.11 8.30
CA GLN A 152 -1.28 10.82 8.83
C GLN A 152 -2.29 10.98 9.96
N THR A 153 -2.00 11.84 10.94
CA THR A 153 -2.90 12.13 12.06
C THR A 153 -4.22 12.71 11.57
N LYS A 154 -4.17 13.58 10.56
CA LYS A 154 -5.35 14.20 9.98
C LYS A 154 -6.24 13.21 9.23
N LEU A 155 -5.65 12.29 8.46
CA LEU A 155 -6.40 11.32 7.67
C LEU A 155 -6.86 10.09 8.47
N ALA A 156 -6.21 9.76 9.58
CA ALA A 156 -6.54 8.56 10.36
C ALA A 156 -8.03 8.43 10.73
N PRO A 157 -8.75 9.48 11.19
CA PRO A 157 -10.18 9.40 11.45
C PRO A 157 -10.99 9.06 10.19
N THR A 158 -10.71 9.73 9.07
CA THR A 158 -11.39 9.51 7.79
C THR A 158 -11.12 8.12 7.23
N ILE A 159 -9.87 7.64 7.30
CA ILE A 159 -9.53 6.27 6.89
C ILE A 159 -10.27 5.26 7.76
N THR A 160 -10.34 5.48 9.07
CA THR A 160 -11.09 4.60 9.98
C THR A 160 -12.56 4.55 9.61
N GLU A 161 -13.19 5.71 9.38
CA GLU A 161 -14.59 5.78 9.01
C GLU A 161 -14.87 5.11 7.64
N LYS A 162 -14.04 5.38 6.63
CA LYS A 162 -14.31 5.00 5.24
C LYS A 162 -13.77 3.64 4.82
N CYS A 163 -12.92 3.02 5.63
CA CYS A 163 -12.26 1.75 5.29
C CYS A 163 -12.57 0.59 6.24
N SER A 164 -13.48 0.76 7.21
CA SER A 164 -13.88 -0.30 8.15
C SER A 164 -14.98 -1.22 7.59
N GLY A 165 -14.95 -1.49 6.27
CA GLY A 165 -15.92 -2.35 5.58
C GLY A 165 -15.65 -3.83 5.78
#